data_AF-A0A840AQ60-F1
#
_entry.id   AF-A0A840AQ60-F1
#
_cell.length_a   1.000
_cell.length_b   1.000
_cell.length_c   1.000
_cell.angle_alpha   90.00
_cell.angle_beta   90.00
_cell.angle_gamma   90.00
#
_symmetry.space_group_name_H-M   'P 1'
#
loop_
_entity.id
_entity.type
_entity.pdbx_description
1 polymer ?
#
loop_
_entity_poly.entity_id
_entity_poly.type
_entity_poly.pdbx_seq_one_letter_code
_entity_poly.pdbx_strand_id
1 'polypeptide(L)'
;MAWLLLVVAGLFEIGWAVGLRTTEGFTRPIPTILTVLAMIASVAALGLALRSLPLGTAYAVWTGIGTVGTVAFGILYWGESASPARLGAIALIIIGIAALKLTADA
;
A
#
# COMPACT_ATOMS: atom_id res chain seq x y z
N MET A 1 -13.97 -13.23 2.20
CA MET A 1 -13.87 -12.10 3.15
C MET A 1 -12.44 -11.58 3.28
N ALA A 2 -11.44 -12.44 3.55
CA ALA A 2 -10.04 -12.02 3.77
C ALA A 2 -9.42 -11.19 2.62
N TRP A 3 -9.69 -11.53 1.36
CA TRP A 3 -9.22 -10.74 0.20
C TRP A 3 -9.81 -9.32 0.14
N LEU A 4 -11.08 -9.15 0.52
CA LEU A 4 -11.68 -7.82 0.58
C LEU A 4 -11.03 -6.98 1.69
N LEU A 5 -10.80 -7.59 2.86
CA LEU A 5 -10.05 -6.95 3.95
C LEU A 5 -8.64 -6.57 3.52
N LEU A 6 -7.99 -7.39 2.69
CA LEU A 6 -6.66 -7.10 2.16
C LEU A 6 -6.65 -5.91 1.20
N VAL A 7 -7.66 -5.81 0.33
CA VAL A 7 -7.83 -4.63 -0.55
C VAL A 7 -8.09 -3.39 0.29
N VAL A 8 -8.99 -3.46 1.27
CA VAL A 8 -9.26 -2.34 2.19
C VAL A 8 -8.00 -1.94 2.97
N ALA A 9 -7.23 -2.91 3.45
CA ALA A 9 -5.95 -2.66 4.12
C ALA A 9 -4.98 -1.89 3.20
N GLY A 10 -4.86 -2.30 1.93
CA GLY A 10 -4.02 -1.62 0.95
C GLY A 10 -4.52 -0.21 0.60
N LEU A 11 -5.83 0.03 0.56
CA LEU A 11 -6.38 1.37 0.34
C LEU A 11 -6.05 2.33 1.49
N PHE A 12 -6.19 1.86 2.75
CA PHE A 12 -5.74 2.64 3.90
C PHE A 12 -4.23 2.83 3.89
N GLU A 13 -3.47 1.87 3.35
CA GLU A 13 -2.01 1.98 3.19
C GLU A 13 -1.61 3.17 2.33
N ILE A 14 -2.25 3.30 1.16
CA ILE A 14 -2.08 4.47 0.29
C ILE A 14 -2.41 5.75 1.06
N GLY A 15 -3.51 5.75 1.82
CA GLY A 15 -3.95 6.90 2.59
C GLY A 15 -2.93 7.39 3.62
N TRP A 16 -2.37 6.49 4.44
CA TRP A 16 -1.37 6.89 5.43
C TRP A 16 0.00 7.16 4.82
N ALA A 17 0.41 6.44 3.75
CA ALA A 17 1.66 6.70 3.06
C ALA A 17 1.67 8.09 2.40
N VAL A 18 0.58 8.47 1.75
CA VAL A 18 0.37 9.84 1.23
C VAL A 18 0.26 10.84 2.39
N GLY A 19 -0.47 10.48 3.45
CA GLY A 19 -0.64 11.32 4.64
C GLY A 19 0.69 11.71 5.31
N LEU A 20 1.69 10.82 5.31
CA LEU A 20 3.00 11.12 5.89
C LEU A 20 3.63 12.39 5.32
N ARG A 21 3.54 12.62 4.00
CA ARG A 21 4.06 13.83 3.37
C ARG A 21 3.32 15.09 3.85
N THR A 22 2.03 14.99 4.15
CA THR A 22 1.20 16.14 4.58
C THR A 22 1.36 16.48 6.06
N THR A 23 2.01 15.62 6.85
CA THR A 23 2.30 15.87 8.27
C THR A 23 3.40 16.91 8.51
N GLU A 24 4.21 17.22 7.49
CA GLU A 24 5.40 18.10 7.61
C GLU A 24 6.32 17.64 8.76
N GLY A 25 6.67 16.35 8.79
CA GLY A 25 7.49 15.78 9.86
C GLY A 25 6.75 15.72 11.21
N PHE A 26 5.46 15.39 11.18
CA PHE A 26 4.58 15.29 12.35
C PHE A 26 4.30 16.61 13.10
N THR A 27 4.64 17.75 12.50
CA THR A 27 4.38 19.07 13.08
C THR A 27 2.91 19.50 12.94
N ARG A 28 2.20 18.98 11.93
CA ARG A 28 0.78 19.27 11.71
C ARG A 28 -0.11 18.25 12.42
N PRO A 29 -0.91 18.65 13.43
CA PRO A 29 -1.63 17.70 14.27
C PRO A 29 -2.76 16.96 13.53
N ILE A 30 -3.56 17.66 12.73
CA ILE A 30 -4.70 17.04 12.03
C ILE A 30 -4.23 15.99 11.00
N PRO A 31 -3.31 16.30 10.06
CA PRO A 31 -2.76 15.30 9.14
C PRO A 31 -2.08 14.13 9.85
N THR A 32 -1.41 14.39 10.98
CA THR A 32 -0.75 13.36 11.78
C THR A 32 -1.76 12.39 12.37
N ILE A 33 -2.84 12.89 12.98
CA ILE A 33 -3.91 12.06 13.54
C ILE A 33 -4.55 11.21 12.44
N LEU A 34 -4.90 11.81 11.30
CA LEU A 34 -5.51 11.09 10.18
C LEU A 34 -4.58 9.99 9.63
N THR A 35 -3.29 10.29 9.47
CA THR A 35 -2.27 9.32 9.06
C THR A 35 -2.18 8.15 10.03
N VAL A 36 -2.12 8.42 11.33
CA VAL A 36 -2.04 7.38 12.37
C VAL A 36 -3.31 6.51 12.39
N LEU A 37 -4.49 7.12 12.29
CA LEU A 37 -5.76 6.37 12.24
C LEU A 37 -5.84 5.48 11.00
N ALA A 38 -5.46 5.99 9.83
CA ALA A 38 -5.40 5.21 8.59
C ALA A 38 -4.37 4.07 8.70
N MET A 39 -3.21 4.31 9.32
CA MET A 39 -2.20 3.27 9.57
C MET A 39 -2.75 2.15 10.48
N ILE A 40 -3.40 2.50 11.58
CA ILE A 40 -4.02 1.52 12.49
C ILE A 40 -5.09 0.71 11.76
N ALA A 41 -5.96 1.37 10.99
CA ALA A 41 -7.00 0.70 10.22
C ALA A 41 -6.42 -0.26 9.17
N SER A 42 -5.36 0.18 8.46
CA SER A 42 -4.63 -0.63 7.47
C SER A 42 -4.07 -1.89 8.09
N VAL A 43 -3.28 -1.74 9.17
CA VAL A 43 -2.61 -2.86 9.84
C VAL A 43 -3.61 -3.80 10.51
N ALA A 44 -4.68 -3.27 11.10
CA ALA A 44 -5.74 -4.10 11.68
C ALA A 44 -6.45 -4.95 10.61
N ALA A 45 -6.81 -4.36 9.48
CA ALA A 45 -7.45 -5.08 8.37
C ALA A 45 -6.52 -6.15 7.77
N LEU A 46 -5.21 -5.85 7.64
CA LEU A 46 -4.20 -6.83 7.24
C LEU A 46 -4.13 -7.99 8.26
N GLY A 47 -4.05 -7.67 9.56
CA GLY A 47 -4.03 -8.67 10.63
C GLY A 47 -5.25 -9.60 10.61
N LEU A 48 -6.42 -9.08 10.26
CA LEU A 48 -7.63 -9.90 10.07
C LEU A 48 -7.55 -10.76 8.81
N ALA A 49 -7.01 -10.25 7.70
CA ALA A 49 -6.82 -11.02 6.47
C ALA A 49 -5.82 -12.17 6.65
N LEU A 50 -4.78 -11.96 7.45
CA LEU A 50 -3.74 -12.95 7.78
C LEU A 50 -4.26 -14.16 8.58
N ARG A 51 -5.47 -14.09 9.16
CA ARG A 51 -6.11 -15.26 9.79
C ARG A 51 -6.51 -16.34 8.78
N SER A 52 -6.60 -15.99 7.50
CA SER A 52 -7.04 -16.91 6.44
C SER A 52 -6.10 -16.95 5.23
N LEU A 53 -5.13 -16.04 5.15
CA LEU A 53 -4.20 -15.94 4.03
C LEU A 53 -2.76 -16.19 4.51
N PRO A 54 -1.93 -16.89 3.73
CA PRO A 54 -0.51 -17.00 4.00
C PRO A 54 0.14 -15.62 4.11
N LEU A 55 1.04 -15.46 5.08
CA LEU A 55 1.71 -14.18 5.37
C LEU A 55 2.41 -13.62 4.14
N GLY A 56 3.19 -14.44 3.42
CA GLY A 56 3.94 -14.01 2.24
C GLY A 56 3.04 -13.42 1.15
N THR A 57 1.95 -14.11 0.84
CA THR A 57 0.98 -13.68 -0.18
C THR A 57 0.25 -12.42 0.24
N ALA A 58 -0.27 -12.37 1.46
CA ALA A 58 -1.00 -11.22 1.96
C ALA A 58 -0.10 -9.98 2.04
N TYR A 59 1.12 -10.12 2.58
CA TYR A 59 2.05 -9.00 2.72
C TYR A 59 2.53 -8.47 1.36
N ALA A 60 2.83 -9.36 0.40
CA ALA A 60 3.20 -8.96 -0.96
C ALA A 60 2.07 -8.20 -1.66
N VAL A 61 0.82 -8.66 -1.54
CA VAL A 61 -0.33 -8.00 -2.16
C VAL A 61 -0.64 -6.67 -1.48
N TRP A 62 -0.60 -6.61 -0.14
CA TRP A 62 -0.82 -5.38 0.64
C TRP A 62 0.18 -4.29 0.23
N THR A 63 1.48 -4.57 0.40
CA THR A 63 2.56 -3.64 0.00
C THR A 63 2.53 -3.30 -1.48
N GLY A 64 2.09 -4.22 -2.33
CA GLY A 64 1.87 -3.99 -3.75
C GLY A 64 0.82 -2.93 -4.05
N ILE A 65 -0.36 -3.05 -3.43
CA ILE A 65 -1.43 -2.06 -3.53
C ILE A 65 -0.95 -0.71 -3.00
N GLY A 66 -0.31 -0.71 -1.82
CA GLY A 66 0.27 0.49 -1.20
C GLY A 66 1.27 1.19 -2.12
N THR A 67 2.22 0.44 -2.68
CA THR A 67 3.27 0.96 -3.56
C THR A 67 2.70 1.55 -4.85
N VAL A 68 1.90 0.76 -5.58
CA VAL A 68 1.32 1.21 -6.87
C VAL A 68 0.41 2.41 -6.66
N GLY A 69 -0.47 2.35 -5.65
CA GLY A 69 -1.40 3.44 -5.38
C GLY A 69 -0.73 4.71 -4.89
N THR A 70 0.30 4.62 -4.03
CA THR A 70 1.04 5.79 -3.55
C THR A 70 1.82 6.45 -4.68
N VAL A 71 2.46 5.67 -5.56
CA VAL A 71 3.18 6.24 -6.71
C VAL A 71 2.20 6.85 -7.72
N ALA A 72 1.08 6.18 -8.01
CA ALA A 72 0.04 6.74 -8.87
C ALA A 72 -0.50 8.06 -8.30
N PHE A 73 -0.76 8.13 -6.99
CA PHE A 73 -1.18 9.35 -6.32
C PHE A 73 -0.11 10.45 -6.41
N GLY A 74 1.16 10.12 -6.17
CA GLY A 74 2.27 11.07 -6.26
C GLY A 74 2.43 11.66 -7.66
N ILE A 75 2.27 10.85 -8.71
CA ILE A 75 2.30 11.32 -10.10
C ILE A 75 1.09 12.22 -10.39
N LEU A 76 -0.12 11.78 -10.06
CA LEU A 76 -1.36 12.48 -10.43
C LEU A 76 -1.61 13.76 -9.63
N TYR A 77 -1.30 13.75 -8.33
CA TYR A 77 -1.67 14.82 -7.40
C TYR A 77 -0.49 15.74 -7.07
N TRP A 78 0.72 15.19 -6.92
CA TRP A 78 1.93 15.98 -6.59
C TRP A 78 2.83 16.25 -7.79
N GLY A 79 2.43 15.83 -9.00
CA GLY A 79 3.20 16.06 -10.22
C GLY A 79 4.58 15.40 -10.19
N GLU A 80 4.73 14.30 -9.45
CA GLU A 80 5.99 13.58 -9.42
C GLU A 80 6.33 12.98 -10.79
N SER A 81 7.63 12.86 -11.08
CA SER A 81 8.10 12.36 -12.38
C SER A 81 7.59 10.96 -12.68
N ALA A 82 6.94 10.82 -13.83
CA ALA A 82 6.52 9.55 -14.44
C ALA A 82 7.53 9.10 -15.51
N SER A 83 8.82 9.18 -15.20
CA SER A 83 9.87 8.78 -16.14
C SER A 83 9.71 7.30 -16.56
N PRO A 84 10.10 6.93 -17.79
CA PRO A 84 10.02 5.54 -18.26
C PRO A 84 10.75 4.56 -17.33
N ALA A 85 11.88 4.98 -16.75
CA ALA A 85 12.63 4.18 -15.79
C ALA A 85 11.84 3.91 -14.50
N ARG A 86 11.16 4.93 -13.95
CA ARG A 86 10.32 4.78 -12.75
C ARG A 86 9.12 3.87 -13.03
N LEU A 87 8.46 4.06 -14.16
CA LEU A 87 7.32 3.21 -14.57
C LEU A 87 7.76 1.76 -14.80
N GLY A 88 8.93 1.54 -15.40
CA GLY A 88 9.53 0.21 -15.55
C GLY A 88 9.82 -0.46 -14.21
N ALA A 89 10.35 0.27 -13.23
CA ALA A 89 10.58 -0.25 -11.88
C ALA A 89 9.27 -0.68 -11.19
N ILE A 90 8.20 0.12 -11.32
CA ILE A 90 6.88 -0.23 -10.78
C ILE A 90 6.33 -1.49 -11.47
N ALA A 91 6.48 -1.60 -12.78
CA ALA A 91 6.05 -2.78 -13.53
C ALA A 91 6.77 -4.06 -13.03
N LEU A 92 8.08 -3.98 -12.75
CA LEU A 92 8.83 -5.09 -12.17
C LEU A 92 8.33 -5.48 -10.78
N ILE A 93 7.97 -4.50 -9.94
CA ILE A 93 7.36 -4.77 -8.62
C ILE A 93 6.03 -5.52 -8.79
N ILE A 94 5.15 -5.06 -9.69
CA ILE A 94 3.86 -5.71 -9.98
C ILE A 94 4.08 -7.16 -10.46
N ILE A 95 5.05 -7.38 -11.36
CA ILE A 95 5.40 -8.72 -11.84
C ILE A 95 5.89 -9.60 -10.70
N GLY A 96 6.76 -9.09 -9.83
CA GLY A 96 7.25 -9.82 -8.66
C GLY A 96 6.13 -10.24 -7.70
N ILE A 97 5.16 -9.35 -7.45
CA ILE A 97 3.99 -9.66 -6.61
C ILE A 97 3.09 -10.69 -7.27
N ALA A 98 2.85 -10.59 -8.58
CA ALA A 98 2.09 -11.57 -9.33
C ALA A 98 2.75 -12.95 -9.29
N ALA A 99 4.08 -13.01 -9.46
CA ALA A 99 4.85 -14.25 -9.35
C ALA A 99 4.73 -14.87 -7.95
N LEU A 100 4.90 -14.08 -6.89
CA LEU A 100 4.75 -14.56 -5.50
C LEU A 100 3.35 -15.11 -5.23
N LYS A 101 2.31 -14.47 -5.78
CA LYS A 101 0.93 -14.98 -5.67
C LYS A 101 0.76 -16.32 -6.37
N LEU A 102 1.34 -16.49 -7.57
CA LEU A 102 1.24 -17.74 -8.34
C LEU A 102 2.02 -18.89 -7.69
N THR A 103 3.10 -18.61 -6.97
CA THR A 103 3.88 -19.62 -6.26
C THR A 103 3.35 -19.94 -4.86
N ALA A 104 2.42 -19.15 -4.33
CA ALA A 104 1.90 -19.35 -2.98
C ALA A 104 0.99 -20.58 -2.84
N ASP A 105 0.44 -21.07 -3.96
CA ASP A 105 -0.42 -22.26 -4.03
C ASP A 105 0.34 -23.50 -4.56
N ALA A 106 1.67 -23.39 -4.73
CA ALA A 106 2.55 -24.44 -5.28
C ALA A 106 3.26 -25.27 -4.20
#